data_AF-A0A938Z9M2-F1
#
_entry.id   AF-A0A938Z9M2-F1
#
_cell.length_a   1.000
_cell.length_b   1.000
_cell.length_c   1.000
_cell.angle_alpha   90.00
_cell.angle_beta   90.00
_cell.angle_gamma   90.00
#
_symmetry.space_group_name_H-M   'P 1'
#
loop_
_entity.id
_entity.type
_entity.pdbx_description
1 polymer ?
#
loop_
_entity_poly.entity_id
_entity_poly.type
_entity_poly.pdbx_seq_one_letter_code
_entity_poly.pdbx_strand_id
1 'polypeptide(L)'
;MQTQVGRSLEHFKSDSRFQKPHIFMDALKLITAGKSALDGIKLLNQYAEEIKDTQKRGEFMRIIGQLSIELAETQMRLAEQIQESIGNKQKIKTLEEEIEKLKNPASKVILKDKLYYKEDGDGDGGFCTGCYDNNKKLIRVTQVLGLMAHQCPVCKTVFK
;
A
#
# COMPACT_ATOMS: atom_id res chain seq x y z
N MET A 1 -46.06 -45.20 23.92
CA MET A 1 -46.03 -43.81 23.40
C MET A 1 -44.89 -43.72 22.39
N GLN A 2 -45.05 -42.92 21.32
CA GLN A 2 -44.24 -42.92 20.09
C GLN A 2 -43.75 -41.47 19.79
N THR A 3 -42.75 -41.16 18.95
CA THR A 3 -41.92 -41.92 17.97
C THR A 3 -40.54 -41.24 17.91
N GLN A 4 -39.42 -41.96 17.99
CA GLN A 4 -38.55 -42.43 16.88
C GLN A 4 -37.93 -41.34 15.95
N VAL A 5 -36.63 -41.53 15.63
CA VAL A 5 -35.80 -40.87 14.58
C VAL A 5 -35.35 -39.41 14.88
N GLY A 6 -34.11 -38.95 14.63
CA GLY A 6 -32.84 -39.60 14.19
C GLY A 6 -31.95 -38.68 13.32
N ARG A 7 -30.65 -39.04 13.14
CA ARG A 7 -29.63 -38.43 12.22
C ARG A 7 -29.14 -36.99 12.59
N SER A 8 -27.96 -36.49 12.18
CA SER A 8 -26.67 -37.04 11.67
C SER A 8 -25.66 -35.85 11.54
N LEU A 9 -24.41 -36.11 11.10
CA LEU A 9 -23.40 -35.16 10.56
C LEU A 9 -22.48 -34.39 11.52
N GLU A 10 -21.29 -34.95 11.77
CA GLU A 10 -19.97 -34.27 11.87
C GLU A 10 -18.88 -35.34 11.58
N HIS A 11 -17.71 -35.09 10.99
CA HIS A 11 -17.15 -33.92 10.32
C HIS A 11 -16.13 -34.39 9.25
N PHE A 12 -16.07 -33.77 8.07
CA PHE A 12 -15.22 -34.20 6.94
C PHE A 12 -13.83 -33.53 6.98
N LYS A 13 -12.75 -34.32 6.88
CA LYS A 13 -11.37 -33.82 6.69
C LYS A 13 -10.94 -34.00 5.23
N SER A 14 -10.58 -32.91 4.53
CA SER A 14 -9.30 -32.83 3.79
C SER A 14 -9.08 -31.46 3.11
N ASP A 15 -7.98 -30.83 3.51
CA ASP A 15 -7.14 -29.81 2.88
C ASP A 15 -7.10 -29.76 1.32
N SER A 16 -7.10 -28.54 0.73
CA SER A 16 -6.23 -28.21 -0.42
C SER A 16 -6.16 -26.71 -0.83
N ARG A 17 -5.00 -26.08 -0.58
CA ARG A 17 -4.23 -25.16 -1.47
C ARG A 17 -4.95 -24.27 -2.53
N PHE A 18 -5.15 -22.96 -2.26
CA PHE A 18 -4.93 -21.79 -3.18
C PHE A 18 -5.20 -20.47 -2.41
N GLN A 19 -4.21 -19.62 -2.07
CA GLN A 19 -3.52 -18.60 -2.87
C GLN A 19 -4.10 -17.15 -2.77
N LYS A 20 -3.41 -16.33 -1.96
CA LYS A 20 -3.32 -14.84 -1.94
C LYS A 20 -4.51 -14.01 -1.36
N PRO A 21 -4.24 -12.76 -0.89
CA PRO A 21 -4.91 -12.24 0.32
C PRO A 21 -6.07 -11.26 0.09
N HIS A 22 -6.94 -11.23 1.11
CA HIS A 22 -8.04 -10.34 1.55
C HIS A 22 -8.13 -8.85 1.15
N ILE A 23 -7.47 -8.35 0.09
CA ILE A 23 -7.33 -6.90 -0.16
C ILE A 23 -8.53 -6.27 -0.90
N PHE A 24 -9.42 -7.06 -1.51
CA PHE A 24 -10.50 -6.51 -2.36
C PHE A 24 -11.86 -6.29 -1.65
N MET A 25 -12.07 -6.79 -0.43
CA MET A 25 -13.39 -6.77 0.23
C MET A 25 -13.67 -5.55 1.12
N ASP A 26 -12.64 -4.79 1.53
CA ASP A 26 -12.85 -3.62 2.41
C ASP A 26 -13.09 -2.31 1.65
N ALA A 27 -12.78 -2.24 0.35
CA ALA A 27 -13.16 -1.11 -0.51
C ALA A 27 -14.70 -1.00 -0.70
N LEU A 28 -15.44 -2.08 -0.45
CA LEU A 28 -16.90 -2.15 -0.62
C LEU A 28 -17.71 -1.67 0.59
N LYS A 29 -17.08 -1.44 1.75
CA LYS A 29 -17.77 -0.98 2.98
C LYS A 29 -18.08 0.52 3.02
N LEU A 30 -17.58 1.30 2.07
CA LEU A 30 -17.85 2.74 1.99
C LEU A 30 -19.18 3.06 1.29
N ILE A 31 -19.67 2.16 0.44
CA ILE A 31 -20.96 2.27 -0.26
C ILE A 31 -22.14 2.17 0.73
N THR A 32 -21.94 1.52 1.88
CA THR A 32 -23.00 1.28 2.88
C THR A 32 -23.51 2.59 3.51
N ALA A 33 -22.63 3.56 3.76
CA ALA A 33 -23.02 4.88 4.29
C ALA A 33 -23.73 5.73 3.23
N GLY A 34 -23.17 5.82 2.02
CA GLY A 34 -23.76 6.59 0.91
C GLY A 34 -25.15 6.08 0.51
N LYS A 35 -25.35 4.76 0.47
CA LYS A 35 -26.66 4.16 0.20
C LYS A 35 -27.68 4.48 1.31
N SER A 36 -27.28 4.36 2.57
CA SER A 36 -28.16 4.68 3.71
C SER A 36 -28.58 6.17 3.74
N ALA A 37 -27.67 7.08 3.39
CA ALA A 37 -27.97 8.51 3.29
C ALA A 37 -28.96 8.82 2.13
N LEU A 38 -28.75 8.20 0.96
CA LEU A 38 -29.68 8.32 -0.18
C LEU A 38 -31.07 7.74 0.14
N ASP A 39 -31.13 6.61 0.84
CA ASP A 39 -32.41 6.00 1.24
C ASP A 39 -33.13 6.84 2.32
N GLY A 40 -32.38 7.51 3.22
CA GLY A 40 -32.93 8.53 4.12
C GLY A 40 -33.51 9.75 3.39
N ILE A 41 -32.84 10.25 2.35
CA ILE A 41 -33.34 11.35 1.51
C ILE A 41 -34.62 10.96 0.76
N LYS A 42 -34.72 9.72 0.26
CA LYS A 42 -35.96 9.22 -0.36
C LYS A 42 -37.13 9.20 0.62
N LEU A 43 -36.89 8.76 1.86
CA LEU A 43 -37.90 8.76 2.92
C LEU A 43 -38.37 10.19 3.25
N LEU A 44 -37.44 11.16 3.30
CA LEU A 44 -37.79 12.57 3.49
C LEU A 44 -38.62 13.13 2.33
N ASN A 45 -38.30 12.77 1.08
CA ASN A 45 -39.10 13.15 -0.08
C ASN A 45 -40.52 12.56 -0.01
N GLN A 46 -40.68 11.30 0.39
CA GLN A 46 -42.00 10.68 0.58
C GLN A 46 -42.80 11.41 1.68
N TYR A 47 -42.17 11.70 2.81
CA TYR A 47 -42.80 12.48 3.88
C TYR A 47 -43.19 13.90 3.41
N ALA A 48 -42.40 14.53 2.54
CA ALA A 48 -42.71 15.83 1.96
C ALA A 48 -43.99 15.83 1.10
N GLU A 49 -44.36 14.70 0.50
CA GLU A 49 -45.58 14.56 -0.31
C GLU A 49 -46.86 14.48 0.54
N GLU A 50 -46.75 14.03 1.79
CA GLU A 50 -47.86 13.95 2.74
C GLU A 50 -48.22 15.31 3.38
N ILE A 51 -47.33 16.30 3.28
CA ILE A 51 -47.55 17.66 3.81
C ILE A 51 -48.59 18.41 2.95
N LYS A 52 -49.81 18.52 3.48
CA LYS A 52 -50.94 19.24 2.86
C LYS A 52 -50.76 20.75 2.78
N ASP A 53 -49.90 21.32 3.62
CA ASP A 53 -49.56 22.75 3.64
C ASP A 53 -48.50 23.04 2.57
N THR A 54 -48.90 23.75 1.51
CA THR A 54 -48.05 24.00 0.34
C THR A 54 -46.83 24.86 0.64
N GLN A 55 -46.91 25.79 1.61
CA GLN A 55 -45.78 26.61 2.02
C GLN A 55 -44.76 25.75 2.78
N LYS A 56 -45.21 25.00 3.80
CA LYS A 56 -44.34 24.12 4.58
C LYS A 56 -43.71 23.02 3.72
N ARG A 57 -44.46 22.47 2.75
CA ARG A 57 -43.94 21.52 1.76
C ARG A 57 -42.83 22.14 0.91
N GLY A 58 -42.98 23.39 0.47
CA GLY A 58 -41.96 24.11 -0.29
C GLY A 58 -40.66 24.33 0.50
N GLU A 59 -40.78 24.79 1.75
CA GLU A 59 -39.63 24.98 2.65
C GLU A 59 -38.90 23.65 2.95
N PHE A 60 -39.66 22.58 3.19
CA PHE A 60 -39.12 21.25 3.47
C PHE A 60 -38.45 20.62 2.24
N MET A 61 -39.05 20.74 1.05
CA MET A 61 -38.41 20.32 -0.21
C MET A 61 -37.14 21.10 -0.51
N ARG A 62 -37.07 22.40 -0.16
CA ARG A 62 -35.83 23.20 -0.29
C ARG A 62 -34.70 22.63 0.58
N ILE A 63 -35.01 22.22 1.81
CA ILE A 63 -34.05 21.61 2.74
C ILE A 63 -33.58 20.24 2.20
N ILE A 64 -34.49 19.38 1.72
CA ILE A 64 -34.12 18.09 1.14
C ILE A 64 -33.26 18.26 -0.12
N GLY A 65 -33.58 19.22 -0.98
CA GLY A 65 -32.78 19.57 -2.15
C GLY A 65 -31.36 19.99 -1.76
N GLN A 66 -31.22 20.84 -0.75
CA GLN A 66 -29.91 21.27 -0.25
C GLN A 66 -29.10 20.09 0.33
N LEU A 67 -29.71 19.25 1.18
CA LEU A 67 -29.08 18.03 1.72
C LEU A 67 -28.65 17.05 0.60
N SER A 68 -29.42 16.97 -0.49
CA SER A 68 -29.10 16.13 -1.64
C SER A 68 -27.86 16.61 -2.40
N ILE A 69 -27.71 17.94 -2.54
CA ILE A 69 -26.52 18.56 -3.16
C ILE A 69 -25.30 18.35 -2.27
N GLU A 70 -25.40 18.63 -0.97
CA GLU A 70 -24.30 18.46 0.00
C GLU A 70 -23.83 16.98 0.06
N LEU A 71 -24.75 16.02 0.00
CA LEU A 71 -24.42 14.59 -0.08
C LEU A 71 -23.70 14.24 -1.39
N ALA A 72 -24.17 14.76 -2.53
CA ALA A 72 -23.56 14.50 -3.84
C ALA A 72 -22.13 15.06 -3.92
N GLU A 73 -21.90 16.30 -3.46
CA GLU A 73 -20.56 16.89 -3.35
C GLU A 73 -19.65 16.06 -2.45
N THR A 74 -20.16 15.60 -1.31
CA THR A 74 -19.39 14.76 -0.38
C THR A 74 -19.00 13.43 -1.03
N GLN A 75 -19.90 12.80 -1.79
CA GLN A 75 -19.61 11.58 -2.55
C GLN A 75 -18.56 11.80 -3.64
N MET A 76 -18.59 12.95 -4.35
CA MET A 76 -17.57 13.31 -5.35
C MET A 76 -16.19 13.46 -4.72
N ARG A 77 -16.06 14.28 -3.66
CA ARG A 77 -14.79 14.47 -2.93
C ARG A 77 -14.22 13.17 -2.39
N LEU A 78 -15.09 12.27 -1.91
CA LEU A 78 -14.70 10.96 -1.40
C LEU A 78 -14.19 10.04 -2.52
N ALA A 79 -14.81 10.08 -3.71
CA ALA A 79 -14.35 9.36 -4.89
C ALA A 79 -12.98 9.87 -5.38
N GLU A 80 -12.77 11.19 -5.40
CA GLU A 80 -11.48 11.82 -5.71
C GLU A 80 -10.38 11.35 -4.73
N GLN A 81 -10.65 11.39 -3.42
CA GLN A 81 -9.71 10.91 -2.40
C GLN A 81 -9.38 9.41 -2.54
N ILE A 82 -10.35 8.58 -2.94
CA ILE A 82 -10.10 7.15 -3.23
C ILE A 82 -9.17 7.01 -4.43
N GLN A 83 -9.42 7.74 -5.52
CA GLN A 83 -8.57 7.70 -6.72
C GLN A 83 -7.14 8.17 -6.40
N GLU A 84 -6.99 9.26 -5.63
CA GLU A 84 -5.70 9.75 -5.19
C GLU A 84 -4.98 8.72 -4.30
N SER A 85 -5.68 8.09 -3.35
CA SER A 85 -5.13 7.04 -2.50
C SER A 85 -4.63 5.84 -3.31
N ILE A 86 -5.38 5.41 -4.34
CA ILE A 86 -4.98 4.34 -5.25
C ILE A 86 -3.72 4.75 -6.04
N GLY A 87 -3.71 5.95 -6.63
CA GLY A 87 -2.57 6.45 -7.39
C GLY A 87 -1.30 6.61 -6.54
N ASN A 88 -1.43 7.09 -5.30
CA ASN A 88 -0.30 7.23 -4.38
C ASN A 88 0.22 5.85 -3.90
N LYS A 89 -0.66 4.87 -3.65
CA LYS A 89 -0.24 3.47 -3.37
C LYS A 89 0.52 2.85 -4.54
N GLN A 90 0.10 3.11 -5.78
CA GLN A 90 0.83 2.65 -6.98
C GLN A 90 2.22 3.29 -7.07
N LYS A 91 2.33 4.62 -6.87
CA LYS A 91 3.64 5.31 -6.86
C LYS A 91 4.58 4.77 -5.78
N ILE A 92 4.09 4.55 -4.56
CA ILE A 92 4.87 3.96 -3.46
C ILE A 92 5.43 2.60 -3.90
N LYS A 93 4.59 1.71 -4.43
CA LYS A 93 5.01 0.39 -4.90
C LYS A 93 6.07 0.46 -6.01
N THR A 94 5.91 1.36 -6.98
CA THR A 94 6.92 1.56 -8.04
C THR A 94 8.25 2.03 -7.46
N LEU A 95 8.23 3.00 -6.54
CA LEU A 95 9.44 3.50 -5.86
C LEU A 95 10.10 2.44 -4.98
N GLU A 96 9.32 1.59 -4.31
CA GLU A 96 9.85 0.44 -3.55
C GLU A 96 10.58 -0.56 -4.47
N GLU A 97 9.98 -0.91 -5.62
CA GLU A 97 10.61 -1.78 -6.63
C GLU A 97 11.87 -1.17 -7.26
N GLU A 98 11.91 0.15 -7.48
CA GLU A 98 13.11 0.87 -7.94
C GLU A 98 14.20 0.90 -6.86
N ILE A 99 13.84 1.17 -5.60
CA ILE A 99 14.74 1.15 -4.46
C ILE A 99 15.33 -0.26 -4.25
N GLU A 100 14.55 -1.32 -4.45
CA GLU A 100 15.04 -2.70 -4.36
C GLU A 100 16.08 -3.00 -5.45
N LYS A 101 15.81 -2.63 -6.71
CA LYS A 101 16.76 -2.74 -7.83
C LYS A 101 18.05 -1.96 -7.59
N LEU A 102 17.95 -0.75 -7.02
CA LEU A 102 19.11 0.11 -6.72
C LEU A 102 19.91 -0.34 -5.48
N LYS A 103 19.26 -0.96 -4.49
CA LYS A 103 19.95 -1.54 -3.31
C LYS A 103 20.75 -2.78 -3.65
N ASN A 104 20.27 -3.58 -4.60
CA ASN A 104 20.89 -4.83 -5.03
C ASN A 104 21.27 -4.77 -6.52
N PRO A 105 22.28 -3.97 -6.92
CA PRO A 105 22.89 -4.18 -8.22
C PRO A 105 23.46 -5.60 -8.24
N ALA A 106 22.99 -6.43 -9.18
CA ALA A 106 23.47 -7.80 -9.37
C ALA A 106 24.89 -7.86 -9.98
N SER A 107 25.69 -6.82 -9.74
CA SER A 107 27.12 -6.79 -10.01
C SER A 107 27.79 -7.84 -9.13
N LYS A 108 28.20 -8.94 -9.75
CA LYS A 108 29.11 -9.89 -9.13
C LYS A 108 30.39 -9.16 -8.76
N VAL A 109 30.87 -9.43 -7.56
CA VAL A 109 32.13 -8.87 -7.07
C VAL A 109 33.15 -9.96 -6.80
N ILE A 110 34.40 -9.66 -7.15
CA ILE A 110 35.56 -10.53 -6.95
C ILE A 110 36.37 -9.94 -5.79
N LEU A 111 36.79 -10.79 -4.86
CA LEU A 111 37.68 -10.40 -3.76
C LEU A 111 39.13 -10.45 -4.26
N LYS A 112 39.84 -9.32 -4.19
CA LYS A 112 41.24 -9.17 -4.58
C LYS A 112 41.90 -8.20 -3.60
N ASP A 113 43.09 -8.51 -3.11
CA ASP A 113 43.86 -7.65 -2.20
C ASP A 113 43.05 -7.08 -1.00
N LYS A 114 42.17 -7.93 -0.42
CA LYS A 114 41.24 -7.62 0.69
C LYS A 114 40.14 -6.59 0.37
N LEU A 115 39.94 -6.25 -0.90
CA LEU A 115 38.91 -5.35 -1.41
C LEU A 115 38.01 -6.07 -2.42
N TYR A 116 36.77 -5.63 -2.56
CA TYR A 116 35.89 -6.10 -3.63
C TYR A 116 36.08 -5.28 -4.90
N TYR A 117 36.03 -5.92 -6.06
CA TYR A 117 36.05 -5.29 -7.39
C TYR A 117 34.87 -5.82 -8.19
N LYS A 118 34.34 -5.04 -9.15
CA LYS A 118 33.27 -5.51 -10.04
C LYS A 118 33.87 -6.45 -11.10
N GLU A 119 33.17 -7.54 -11.42
CA GLU A 119 33.56 -8.45 -12.51
C GLU A 119 33.68 -7.71 -13.87
N ASP A 120 32.88 -6.64 -14.06
CA ASP A 120 32.89 -5.81 -15.27
C ASP A 120 34.09 -4.85 -15.42
N GLY A 121 35.00 -4.79 -14.44
CA GLY A 121 36.29 -4.09 -14.58
C GLY A 121 36.84 -3.40 -13.33
N ASP A 122 38.18 -3.43 -13.19
CA ASP A 122 38.95 -2.86 -12.06
C ASP A 122 39.09 -1.32 -12.07
N GLY A 123 38.65 -0.64 -13.13
CA GLY A 123 39.00 0.77 -13.43
C GLY A 123 38.55 1.82 -12.41
N ASP A 124 37.66 1.45 -11.48
CA ASP A 124 37.12 2.33 -10.43
C ASP A 124 37.84 2.21 -9.07
N GLY A 125 38.75 1.25 -8.91
CA GLY A 125 39.36 0.91 -7.63
C GLY A 125 38.42 0.14 -6.68
N GLY A 126 38.98 -0.33 -5.57
CA GLY A 126 38.32 -1.30 -4.70
C GLY A 126 37.15 -0.76 -3.86
N PHE A 127 36.27 -1.68 -3.48
CA PHE A 127 35.15 -1.47 -2.57
C PHE A 127 35.41 -2.13 -1.20
N CYS A 128 34.91 -1.53 -0.14
CA CYS A 128 35.07 -2.00 1.23
C CYS A 128 34.30 -3.31 1.47
N THR A 129 35.03 -4.38 1.78
CA THR A 129 34.50 -5.70 2.15
C THR A 129 33.50 -5.61 3.30
N GLY A 130 33.91 -5.05 4.45
CA GLY A 130 33.04 -4.92 5.62
C GLY A 130 31.74 -4.11 5.39
N CYS A 131 31.70 -3.17 4.45
CA CYS A 131 30.45 -2.50 4.08
C CYS A 131 29.56 -3.35 3.17
N TYR A 132 30.16 -4.10 2.25
CA TYR A 132 29.44 -5.02 1.37
C TYR A 132 28.93 -6.25 2.10
N ASP A 133 29.72 -6.87 2.97
CA ASP A 133 29.35 -8.09 3.67
C ASP A 133 28.14 -7.86 4.59
N ASN A 134 28.21 -6.81 5.40
CA ASN A 134 27.17 -6.47 6.38
C ASN A 134 25.94 -5.76 5.79
N ASN A 135 26.10 -4.94 4.75
CA ASN A 135 25.01 -4.07 4.25
C ASN A 135 24.74 -4.17 2.73
N LYS A 136 25.49 -5.02 2.00
CA LYS A 136 25.47 -5.13 0.52
C LYS A 136 25.76 -3.82 -0.22
N LYS A 137 26.37 -2.85 0.45
CA LYS A 137 26.74 -1.54 -0.11
C LYS A 137 28.17 -1.54 -0.65
N LEU A 138 28.31 -1.25 -1.95
CA LEU A 138 29.59 -1.02 -2.61
C LEU A 138 30.14 0.38 -2.29
N ILE A 139 30.77 0.51 -1.12
CA ILE A 139 31.44 1.75 -0.70
C ILE A 139 32.88 1.75 -1.23
N ARG A 140 33.21 2.65 -2.15
CA ARG A 140 34.58 2.80 -2.68
C ARG A 140 35.54 3.20 -1.56
N VAL A 141 36.71 2.57 -1.48
CA VAL A 141 37.76 2.99 -0.55
C VAL A 141 38.61 4.11 -1.18
N THR A 142 39.02 5.09 -0.38
CA THR A 142 39.82 6.23 -0.81
C THR A 142 41.25 6.10 -0.30
N GLN A 143 42.25 6.42 -1.11
CA GLN A 143 43.64 6.45 -0.65
C GLN A 143 43.81 7.51 0.45
N VAL A 144 44.57 7.17 1.50
CA VAL A 144 44.91 8.12 2.57
C VAL A 144 46.16 8.88 2.17
N LEU A 145 46.09 10.22 2.17
CA LEU A 145 47.20 11.08 1.74
C LEU A 145 48.46 10.79 2.59
N GLY A 146 49.59 10.54 1.92
CA GLY A 146 50.87 10.23 2.56
C GLY A 146 51.03 8.78 3.04
N LEU A 147 50.05 7.89 2.81
CA LEU A 147 50.14 6.47 3.16
C LEU A 147 49.84 5.58 1.95
N MET A 148 50.56 4.45 1.85
CA MET A 148 50.22 3.35 0.94
C MET A 148 49.07 2.51 1.57
N ALA A 149 47.93 3.16 1.79
CA ALA A 149 46.77 2.56 2.43
C ALA A 149 45.47 3.20 1.91
N HIS A 150 44.42 2.39 1.82
CA HIS A 150 43.08 2.85 1.48
C HIS A 150 42.18 2.80 2.71
N GLN A 151 41.29 3.78 2.88
CA GLN A 151 40.32 3.82 3.98
C GLN A 151 38.90 3.86 3.45
N CYS A 152 37.99 3.12 4.09
CA CYS A 152 36.57 3.25 3.84
C CYS A 152 36.03 4.55 4.48
N PRO A 153 35.39 5.46 3.73
CA PRO A 153 34.86 6.70 4.28
C PRO A 153 33.73 6.48 5.29
N VAL A 154 33.02 5.35 5.22
CA VAL A 154 31.86 5.01 6.07
C VAL A 154 32.30 4.33 7.37
N CYS A 155 32.88 3.12 7.30
CA CYS A 155 33.23 2.34 8.50
C CYS A 155 34.66 2.60 9.03
N LYS A 156 35.43 3.47 8.37
CA LYS A 156 36.81 3.85 8.74
C LYS A 156 37.86 2.72 8.74
N THR A 157 37.48 1.48 8.39
CA THR A 157 38.42 0.37 8.16
C THR A 157 39.51 0.78 7.17
N VAL A 158 40.76 0.48 7.53
CA VAL A 158 41.96 0.77 6.72
C VAL A 158 42.48 -0.54 6.12
N PHE A 159 42.76 -0.50 4.83
CA PHE A 159 43.27 -1.57 4.00
C PHE A 159 44.73 -1.23 3.62
N LYS A 160 45.62 -2.21 3.83
CA LYS A 160 47.05 -2.20 3.49
C LYS A 160 47.39 -3.50 2.78
#